data_AF-A0A2A5HVG2-F1
#
_entry.id   AF-A0A2A5HVG2-F1
#
_cell.length_a   1.000
_cell.length_b   1.000
_cell.length_c   1.000
_cell.angle_alpha   90.00
_cell.angle_beta   90.00
_cell.angle_gamma   90.00
#
_symmetry.space_group_name_H-M   'P 1'
#
loop_
_entity.id
_entity.type
_entity.pdbx_description
1 polymer ?
#
loop_
_entity_poly.entity_id
_entity_poly.type
_entity_poly.pdbx_seq_one_letter_code
_entity_poly.pdbx_strand_id
1 'polypeptide(L)'
;MYSRSESNPMPKSSSPLRLDAHLMDSARQSATLENRSVAEQIEHWARLGRVASKFIPSNALPEIIAGSLIIKTEAPDIAPIDIDDIFDSLDSERDSGELTASLPQASVRYQSSKIHPGLLEQVDTSGQITLGHFRGGKFLAMTEDGKQG
;
A
#
# COMPACT_ATOMS: atom_id res chain seq x y z
N MET A 1 5.56 -0.85 -23.78
CA MET A 1 6.65 -1.51 -23.02
C MET A 1 6.06 -1.99 -21.71
N TYR A 2 5.81 -3.30 -21.57
CA TYR A 2 5.39 -3.88 -20.29
C TYR A 2 6.65 -4.28 -19.50
N SER A 3 6.89 -3.58 -18.40
CA SER A 3 7.96 -3.91 -17.46
C SER A 3 7.67 -5.28 -16.83
N ARG A 4 8.54 -6.24 -17.12
CA ARG A 4 8.54 -7.57 -16.52
C ARG A 4 8.90 -7.40 -15.05
N SER A 5 7.92 -7.54 -14.15
CA SER A 5 8.17 -7.64 -12.72
C SER A 5 9.00 -8.90 -12.45
N GLU A 6 10.29 -8.73 -12.21
CA GLU A 6 11.17 -9.80 -11.77
C GLU A 6 10.69 -10.31 -10.41
N SER A 7 10.12 -11.51 -10.40
CA SER A 7 9.81 -12.23 -9.17
C SER A 7 11.13 -12.62 -8.50
N ASN A 8 11.43 -11.99 -7.36
CA ASN A 8 12.55 -12.37 -6.50
C ASN A 8 12.48 -13.88 -6.16
N PRO A 9 13.49 -14.70 -6.48
CA PRO A 9 13.44 -16.14 -6.23
C PRO A 9 13.36 -16.42 -4.73
N MET A 10 12.39 -17.24 -4.31
CA MET A 10 12.31 -17.69 -2.93
C MET A 10 13.54 -18.55 -2.58
N PRO A 11 14.08 -18.44 -1.36
CA PRO A 11 15.13 -19.34 -0.89
C PRO A 11 14.67 -20.79 -0.97
N LYS A 12 15.46 -21.62 -1.65
CA LYS A 12 15.15 -23.05 -1.88
C LYS A 12 15.70 -23.87 -0.72
N SER A 13 14.86 -24.71 -0.12
CA SER A 13 15.29 -25.74 0.84
C SER A 13 15.40 -27.08 0.11
N SER A 14 16.54 -27.76 0.21
CA SER A 14 16.76 -29.08 -0.40
C SER A 14 16.65 -30.18 0.65
N SER A 15 15.43 -30.59 0.98
CA SER A 15 15.17 -31.82 1.73
C SER A 15 14.43 -32.82 0.85
N PRO A 16 14.83 -34.11 0.80
CA PRO A 16 14.12 -35.11 0.03
C PRO A 16 12.71 -35.31 0.58
N LEU A 17 11.69 -34.94 -0.20
CA LEU A 17 10.27 -35.14 0.13
C LEU A 17 9.70 -36.26 -0.76
N ARG A 18 9.06 -37.25 -0.14
CA ARG A 18 8.27 -38.24 -0.89
C ARG A 18 6.92 -37.63 -1.25
N LEU A 19 6.60 -37.67 -2.53
CA LEU A 19 5.33 -37.19 -3.07
C LEU A 19 4.59 -38.35 -3.71
N ASP A 20 3.26 -38.21 -3.75
CA ASP A 20 2.38 -39.13 -4.45
C ASP A 20 2.74 -39.21 -5.95
N ALA A 21 2.65 -40.42 -6.52
CA ALA A 21 3.03 -40.65 -7.91
C ALA A 21 2.11 -39.92 -8.90
N HIS A 22 0.81 -39.88 -8.62
CA HIS A 22 -0.16 -39.21 -9.46
C HIS A 22 0.03 -37.69 -9.43
N LEU A 23 0.37 -37.13 -8.28
CA LEU A 23 0.77 -35.72 -8.16
C LEU A 23 2.00 -35.42 -9.03
N MET A 24 3.02 -36.28 -9.01
CA MET A 24 4.23 -36.11 -9.83
C MET A 24 3.95 -36.18 -11.32
N ASP A 25 3.10 -37.12 -11.76
CA ASP A 25 2.73 -37.23 -13.17
C ASP A 25 1.91 -36.04 -13.65
N SER A 26 0.96 -35.58 -12.82
CA SER A 26 0.18 -34.37 -13.09
C SER A 26 1.08 -33.13 -13.20
N ALA A 27 2.07 -33.02 -12.31
CA ALA A 27 3.02 -31.93 -12.33
C ALA A 27 3.89 -31.95 -13.59
N ARG A 28 4.36 -33.13 -14.05
CA ARG A 28 5.11 -33.25 -15.31
C ARG A 28 4.32 -32.76 -16.50
N GLN A 29 3.08 -33.22 -16.65
CA GLN A 29 2.21 -32.83 -17.76
C GLN A 29 1.98 -31.32 -17.79
N SER A 30 1.64 -30.74 -16.64
CA SER A 30 1.39 -29.30 -16.52
C SER A 30 2.65 -28.47 -16.73
N ALA A 31 3.79 -28.93 -16.20
CA ALA A 31 5.08 -28.25 -16.32
C ALA A 31 5.53 -28.13 -17.79
N THR A 32 5.29 -29.17 -18.61
CA THR A 32 5.56 -29.14 -20.06
C THR A 32 4.74 -28.08 -20.78
N LEU A 33 3.44 -27.98 -20.48
CA LEU A 33 2.56 -26.99 -21.11
C LEU A 33 2.95 -25.56 -20.73
N GLU A 34 3.39 -25.37 -19.49
CA GLU A 34 3.65 -24.07 -18.89
C GLU A 34 5.12 -23.61 -19.00
N ASN A 35 5.98 -24.39 -19.67
CA ASN A 35 7.42 -24.16 -19.78
C ASN A 35 8.11 -23.97 -18.40
N ARG A 36 7.76 -24.81 -17.42
CA ARG A 36 8.36 -24.84 -16.08
C ARG A 36 9.07 -26.17 -15.83
N SER A 37 10.00 -26.20 -14.87
CA SER A 37 10.42 -27.49 -14.30
C SER A 37 9.32 -28.10 -13.43
N VAL A 38 9.39 -29.41 -13.18
CA VAL A 38 8.42 -30.11 -12.32
C VAL A 38 8.40 -29.51 -10.90
N ALA A 39 9.57 -29.19 -10.35
CA ALA A 39 9.69 -28.57 -9.04
C ALA A 39 9.04 -27.17 -9.02
N GLU A 40 9.27 -26.36 -10.04
CA GLU A 40 8.65 -25.03 -10.15
C GLU A 40 7.14 -25.13 -10.33
N GLN A 41 6.64 -26.13 -11.06
CA GLN A 41 5.20 -26.35 -11.20
C GLN A 41 4.54 -26.71 -9.87
N ILE A 42 5.18 -27.57 -9.06
CA ILE A 42 4.70 -27.91 -7.71
C ILE A 42 4.74 -26.68 -6.80
N GLU A 43 5.81 -25.88 -6.85
CA GLU A 43 5.89 -24.63 -6.10
C GLU A 43 4.82 -23.62 -6.50
N HIS A 44 4.52 -23.53 -7.80
CA HIS A 44 3.45 -22.68 -8.30
C HIS A 44 2.09 -23.10 -7.74
N TRP A 45 1.75 -24.39 -7.79
CA TRP A 45 0.52 -24.92 -7.18
C TRP A 45 0.49 -24.73 -5.67
N ALA A 46 1.61 -24.92 -4.98
CA ALA A 46 1.67 -24.67 -3.54
C ALA A 46 1.43 -23.19 -3.20
N ARG A 47 1.97 -22.26 -4.00
CA ARG A 47 1.70 -20.82 -3.86
C ARG A 47 0.21 -20.52 -4.09
N LEU A 48 -0.37 -21.05 -5.17
CA LEU A 48 -1.78 -20.88 -5.46
C LEU A 48 -2.66 -21.45 -4.33
N GLY A 49 -2.37 -22.67 -3.87
CA GLY A 49 -3.06 -23.33 -2.77
C GLY A 49 -3.02 -22.53 -1.47
N ARG A 50 -1.88 -21.93 -1.11
CA ARG A 50 -1.76 -21.05 0.07
C ARG A 50 -2.60 -19.78 -0.01
N VAL A 51 -2.81 -19.24 -1.21
CA VAL A 51 -3.69 -18.08 -1.41
C VAL A 51 -5.14 -18.53 -1.37
N ALA A 52 -5.48 -19.59 -2.11
CA ALA A 52 -6.82 -20.11 -2.22
C ALA A 52 -7.37 -20.61 -0.88
N SER A 53 -6.53 -21.20 -0.03
CA SER A 53 -6.93 -21.70 1.30
C SER A 53 -7.40 -20.61 2.27
N LYS A 54 -7.19 -19.32 1.95
CA LYS A 54 -7.75 -18.20 2.72
C LYS A 54 -9.25 -18.01 2.46
N PHE A 55 -9.74 -18.52 1.33
CA PHE A 55 -11.10 -18.28 0.85
C PHE A 55 -11.91 -19.57 0.74
N ILE A 56 -11.24 -20.71 0.51
CA ILE A 56 -11.86 -22.02 0.39
C ILE A 56 -11.75 -22.75 1.73
N PRO A 57 -12.87 -23.07 2.41
CA PRO A 57 -12.80 -23.83 3.65
C PRO A 57 -12.38 -25.28 3.37
N SER A 58 -11.67 -25.91 4.31
CA SER A 58 -11.04 -27.23 4.08
C SER A 58 -12.05 -28.34 3.74
N ASN A 59 -13.29 -28.23 4.20
CA ASN A 59 -14.37 -29.18 3.92
C ASN A 59 -15.00 -29.00 2.52
N ALA A 60 -14.73 -27.90 1.82
CA ALA A 60 -15.28 -27.65 0.48
C ALA A 60 -14.51 -28.36 -0.64
N LEU A 61 -13.27 -28.80 -0.41
CA LEU A 61 -12.45 -29.46 -1.44
C LEU A 61 -13.12 -30.70 -2.07
N PRO A 62 -13.71 -31.64 -1.29
CA PRO A 62 -14.41 -32.78 -1.87
C PRO A 62 -15.59 -32.37 -2.74
N GLU A 63 -16.35 -31.35 -2.36
CA GLU A 63 -17.49 -30.84 -3.11
C GLU A 63 -17.06 -30.17 -4.43
N ILE A 64 -15.94 -29.47 -4.41
CA ILE A 64 -15.32 -28.88 -5.62
C ILE A 64 -14.84 -29.98 -6.56
N ILE A 65 -14.13 -30.99 -6.04
CA ILE A 65 -13.65 -32.14 -6.83
C ILE A 65 -14.82 -32.92 -7.43
N ALA A 66 -15.92 -33.07 -6.68
CA ALA A 66 -17.14 -33.72 -7.16
C ALA A 66 -17.95 -32.87 -8.16
N GLY A 67 -17.60 -31.59 -8.35
CA GLY A 67 -18.33 -30.66 -9.21
C GLY A 67 -19.64 -30.14 -8.62
N SER A 68 -19.91 -30.40 -7.34
CA SER A 68 -21.10 -29.94 -6.62
C SER A 68 -20.96 -28.51 -6.08
N LEU A 69 -19.74 -27.99 -6.02
CA LEU A 69 -19.44 -26.62 -5.62
C LEU A 69 -18.57 -25.94 -6.69
N ILE A 70 -18.96 -24.73 -7.10
CA ILE A 70 -18.27 -23.94 -8.14
C ILE A 70 -17.64 -22.71 -7.50
N ILE A 71 -16.37 -22.44 -7.80
CA ILE A 71 -15.69 -21.20 -7.42
C ILE A 71 -15.89 -20.18 -8.54
N LYS A 72 -16.41 -19.01 -8.21
CA LYS A 72 -16.48 -17.84 -9.10
C LYS A 72 -15.47 -16.80 -8.66
N THR A 73 -14.78 -16.20 -9.61
CA THR A 73 -13.91 -15.04 -9.38
C THR A 73 -14.59 -13.80 -9.89
N GLU A 74 -14.67 -12.77 -9.06
CA GLU A 74 -15.20 -11.46 -9.41
C GLU A 74 -14.06 -10.46 -9.34
N ALA A 75 -13.97 -9.56 -10.32
CA ALA A 75 -13.08 -8.42 -10.20
C ALA A 75 -13.64 -7.51 -9.10
N PRO A 76 -12.82 -6.99 -8.19
CA PRO A 76 -13.29 -5.98 -7.26
C PRO A 76 -13.86 -4.81 -8.08
N ASP A 77 -15.05 -4.35 -7.69
CA ASP A 77 -15.64 -3.15 -8.26
C ASP A 77 -14.83 -1.95 -7.80
N ILE A 78 -13.88 -1.53 -8.64
CA ILE A 78 -13.11 -0.32 -8.43
C ILE A 78 -13.93 0.78 -9.11
N ALA A 79 -14.94 1.29 -8.39
CA ALA A 79 -15.59 2.52 -8.79
C ALA A 79 -14.51 3.59 -9.00
N PRO A 80 -14.52 4.35 -10.12
CA PRO A 80 -13.62 5.47 -10.29
C PRO A 80 -13.79 6.39 -9.09
N ILE A 81 -12.71 6.60 -8.34
CA ILE A 81 -12.70 7.60 -7.29
C ILE A 81 -12.69 8.94 -8.01
N ASP A 82 -13.76 9.72 -7.82
CA ASP A 82 -13.77 11.10 -8.30
C ASP A 82 -12.79 11.91 -7.44
N ILE A 83 -11.83 12.52 -8.11
CA ILE A 83 -10.81 13.33 -7.46
C ILE A 83 -11.44 14.62 -6.94
N ASP A 84 -12.45 15.14 -7.65
CA ASP A 84 -13.15 16.36 -7.26
C ASP A 84 -13.94 16.11 -5.96
N ASP A 85 -14.60 14.95 -5.80
CA ASP A 85 -15.26 14.55 -4.55
C ASP A 85 -14.29 14.50 -3.35
N ILE A 86 -13.05 14.04 -3.58
CA ILE A 86 -12.03 14.03 -2.51
C ILE A 86 -11.66 15.47 -2.12
N PHE A 87 -11.42 16.34 -3.11
CA PHE A 87 -11.06 17.73 -2.83
C PHE A 87 -12.21 18.50 -2.18
N ASP A 88 -13.45 18.29 -2.62
CA ASP A 88 -14.65 18.88 -2.05
C ASP A 88 -14.88 18.43 -0.61
N SER A 89 -14.66 17.14 -0.31
CA SER A 89 -14.70 16.63 1.06
C SER A 89 -13.62 17.27 1.93
N LEU A 90 -12.39 17.38 1.42
CA LEU A 90 -11.28 17.99 2.15
C LEU A 90 -11.51 19.48 2.40
N ASP A 91 -12.05 20.20 1.41
CA ASP A 91 -12.40 21.61 1.56
C ASP A 91 -13.56 21.81 2.53
N SER A 92 -14.54 20.92 2.54
CA SER A 92 -15.64 20.92 3.51
C SER A 92 -15.15 20.70 4.94
N GLU A 93 -14.21 19.78 5.16
CA GLU A 93 -13.56 19.56 6.47
C GLU A 93 -12.69 20.77 6.88
N ARG A 94 -12.06 21.44 5.91
CA ARG A 94 -11.26 22.64 6.14
C ARG A 94 -12.13 23.83 6.55
N ASP A 95 -13.26 24.03 5.88
CA ASP A 95 -14.20 25.13 6.12
C ASP A 95 -15.04 24.92 7.39
N SER A 96 -15.39 23.67 7.72
CA SER A 96 -16.05 23.31 8.98
C SER A 96 -15.11 23.35 10.20
N GLY A 97 -13.79 23.35 9.97
CA GLY A 97 -12.78 23.32 11.02
C GLY A 97 -12.51 21.93 11.59
N GLU A 98 -13.20 20.88 11.13
CA GLU A 98 -12.97 19.48 11.52
C GLU A 98 -11.55 19.01 11.17
N LEU A 99 -11.02 19.46 10.02
CA LEU A 99 -9.63 19.18 9.63
C LEU A 99 -8.63 19.80 10.62
N THR A 100 -8.95 20.98 11.15
CA THR A 100 -8.10 21.64 12.15
C THR A 100 -8.21 20.96 13.51
N ALA A 101 -9.39 20.43 13.85
CA ALA A 101 -9.65 19.72 15.10
C ALA A 101 -9.03 18.30 15.13
N SER A 102 -8.87 17.65 13.98
CA SER A 102 -8.30 16.30 13.86
C SER A 102 -6.76 16.28 13.85
N LEU A 103 -6.12 17.43 13.61
CA LEU A 103 -4.67 17.55 13.75
C LEU A 103 -4.25 17.38 15.22
N PRO A 104 -3.17 16.63 15.51
CA PRO A 104 -2.54 16.67 16.82
C PRO A 104 -2.26 18.13 17.18
N GLN A 105 -2.67 18.58 18.37
CA GLN A 105 -2.41 19.91 18.91
C GLN A 105 -0.90 20.08 19.15
N ALA A 106 -0.13 20.24 18.07
CA ALA A 106 1.26 20.59 18.14
C ALA A 106 1.36 21.98 18.76
N SER A 107 2.28 22.18 19.69
CA SER A 107 2.49 23.46 20.38
C SER A 107 2.82 24.61 19.43
N VAL A 108 3.15 24.29 18.17
CA VAL A 108 3.52 25.22 17.11
C VAL A 108 3.01 24.69 15.77
N ARG A 109 2.33 25.55 14.99
CA ARG A 109 1.97 25.29 13.59
C ARG A 109 2.76 26.20 12.65
N TYR A 110 3.02 25.74 11.43
CA TYR A 110 3.66 26.55 10.38
C TYR A 110 2.72 26.72 9.20
N GLN A 111 2.61 27.93 8.68
CA GLN A 111 1.83 28.25 7.48
C GLN A 111 2.62 29.17 6.56
N SER A 112 2.31 29.16 5.26
CA SER A 112 2.92 30.09 4.31
C SER A 112 2.47 31.52 4.61
N SER A 113 3.42 32.46 4.67
CA SER A 113 3.04 33.87 4.82
C SER A 113 2.40 34.40 3.55
N LYS A 114 1.21 34.99 3.68
CA LYS A 114 0.54 35.69 2.57
C LYS A 114 1.15 37.06 2.29
N ILE A 115 1.82 37.64 3.30
CA ILE A 115 2.37 39.00 3.27
C ILE A 115 3.82 38.98 2.79
N HIS A 116 4.60 37.96 3.17
CA HIS A 116 6.01 37.82 2.79
C HIS A 116 6.26 36.53 2.00
N PRO A 117 6.11 36.55 0.66
CA PRO A 117 6.39 35.39 -0.18
C PRO A 117 7.79 34.82 0.05
N GLY A 118 7.86 33.50 0.25
CA GLY A 118 9.11 32.79 0.55
C GLY A 118 9.42 32.65 2.05
N LEU A 119 8.62 33.25 2.94
CA LEU A 119 8.70 33.05 4.39
C LEU A 119 7.52 32.22 4.92
N LEU A 120 7.74 31.60 6.07
CA LEU A 120 6.75 30.87 6.85
C LEU A 120 6.40 31.65 8.12
N GLU A 121 5.14 31.58 8.51
CA GLU A 121 4.62 32.03 9.79
C GLU A 121 4.61 30.83 10.75
N GLN A 122 5.39 30.92 11.81
CA GLN A 122 5.31 30.04 12.96
C GLN A 122 4.27 30.62 13.93
N VAL A 123 3.18 29.89 14.17
CA VAL A 123 2.11 30.31 15.08
C VAL A 123 2.16 29.40 16.32
N ASP A 124 2.35 30.00 17.49
CA ASP A 124 2.34 29.28 18.76
C ASP A 124 0.91 29.05 19.30
N THR A 125 0.80 28.39 20.46
CA THR A 125 -0.48 28.14 21.12
C THR A 125 -1.21 29.40 21.60
N SER A 126 -0.50 30.53 21.75
CA SER A 126 -1.07 31.83 22.11
C SER A 126 -1.55 32.63 20.90
N GLY A 127 -1.25 32.15 19.68
CA GLY A 127 -1.54 32.83 18.43
C GLY A 127 -0.47 33.84 18.01
N GLN A 128 0.67 33.89 18.71
CA GLN A 128 1.78 34.76 18.34
C GLN A 128 2.45 34.23 17.07
N ILE A 129 2.59 35.12 16.08
CA ILE A 129 3.17 34.81 14.78
C ILE A 129 4.63 35.25 14.74
N THR A 130 5.52 34.33 14.41
CA THR A 130 6.94 34.60 14.13
C THR A 130 7.25 34.26 12.68
N LEU A 131 7.72 35.23 11.89
CA LEU A 131 8.13 35.00 10.51
C LEU A 131 9.51 34.36 10.44
N GLY A 132 9.76 33.50 9.47
CA GLY A 132 11.06 32.87 9.31
C GLY A 132 11.13 31.89 8.15
N HIS A 133 12.21 31.11 8.09
CA HIS A 133 12.37 30.03 7.13
C HIS A 133 13.10 28.85 7.75
N PHE A 134 13.01 27.66 7.14
CA PHE A 134 13.81 26.53 7.57
C PHE A 134 15.19 26.56 6.92
N ARG A 135 16.23 26.23 7.70
CA ARG A 135 17.57 25.93 7.19
C ARG A 135 18.15 24.76 7.97
N GLY A 136 18.53 23.69 7.28
CA GLY A 136 19.04 22.47 7.94
C GLY A 136 18.08 21.87 8.96
N GLY A 137 16.76 21.95 8.70
CA GLY A 137 15.72 21.42 9.60
C GLY A 137 15.42 22.28 10.84
N LYS A 138 16.06 23.44 11.00
CA LYS A 138 15.78 24.40 12.08
C LYS A 138 15.03 25.61 11.53
N PHE A 139 13.99 26.04 12.25
CA PHE A 139 13.29 27.29 11.95
C PHE A 139 14.14 28.48 12.42
N LEU A 140 14.42 29.41 11.52
CA LEU A 140 15.16 30.63 11.78
C LEU A 140 14.18 31.81 11.71
N ALA A 141 13.91 32.41 12.87
CA ALA A 141 13.07 33.59 12.97
C ALA A 141 13.75 34.79 12.30
N MET A 142 13.00 35.55 11.51
CA MET A 142 13.42 36.80 10.91
C MET A 142 12.88 37.93 11.79
N THR A 143 13.75 38.50 12.62
CA THR A 143 13.44 39.73 13.36
C THR A 143 13.36 40.90 12.36
N GLU A 144 12.40 41.80 12.54
CA GLU A 144 12.17 42.96 11.66
C GLU A 144 13.34 43.95 11.56
N ASP A 145 14.42 43.75 12.33
CA ASP A 145 15.71 44.40 12.07
C ASP A 145 16.70 43.37 11.53
N GLY A 146 17.10 43.56 10.27
CA GLY A 146 17.98 42.69 9.49
C GLY A 146 19.40 42.53 10.04
N LYS A 147 19.55 41.90 11.21
CA LYS A 147 20.81 41.37 11.73
C LYS A 147 20.60 39.97 12.31
N GLN A 148 21.30 39.03 11.69
CA GLN A 148 21.42 37.64 12.12
C GLN A 148 22.04 37.58 13.53
N GLY A 149 21.41 36.80 14.41
CA GLY A 149 21.96 36.30 15.67
C GLY A 149 21.78 34.80 15.73
#